data_AF-A0A528DMR7-F1
#
_entry.id   AF-A0A528DMR7-F1
#
_cell.length_a   1.000
_cell.length_b   1.000
_cell.length_c   1.000
_cell.angle_alpha   90.00
_cell.angle_beta   90.00
_cell.angle_gamma   90.00
#
_symmetry.space_group_name_H-M   'P 1'
#
loop_
_entity.id
_entity.type
_entity.pdbx_description
1 polymer ?
#
loop_
_entity_poly.entity_id
_entity_poly.type
_entity_poly.pdbx_seq_one_letter_code
_entity_poly.pdbx_strand_id
1 'polypeptide(L)'
;MNIVQEAVRRWEPVEDLPLAACQVWRLQSDSYFELAVEGDFFVGASERTLKVNFHGVLALSAHDDMSGVTHVSASSSIPLIGSGRQASYRWPLLQVENSHWLQSIPGPKDDCSHFLLLSLECTVEVIAREATAAWI
;
A
#
# COMPACT_ATOMS: atom_id res chain seq x y z
N MET A 1 -0.93 4.25 30.49
CA MET A 1 -1.44 3.88 29.16
C MET A 1 -0.25 3.94 28.21
N ASN A 2 0.24 2.79 27.74
CA ASN A 2 1.23 2.80 26.65
C ASN A 2 0.45 3.19 25.38
N ILE A 3 0.71 4.39 24.86
CA ILE A 3 0.20 4.78 23.55
C ILE A 3 1.02 3.98 22.55
N VAL A 4 0.40 2.97 21.92
CA VAL A 4 1.07 2.23 20.85
C VAL A 4 1.16 3.16 19.66
N GLN A 5 2.38 3.50 19.26
CA GLN A 5 2.61 4.43 18.16
C GLN A 5 2.28 3.75 16.82
N GLU A 6 1.62 4.49 15.93
CA GLU A 6 1.42 4.08 14.54
C GLU A 6 2.77 3.89 13.85
N ALA A 7 2.97 2.74 13.21
CA ALA A 7 4.21 2.38 12.54
C ALA A 7 3.93 1.91 11.12
N VAL A 8 4.88 2.14 10.22
CA VAL A 8 4.76 1.74 8.82
C VAL A 8 5.89 0.78 8.49
N ARG A 9 5.53 -0.39 7.96
CA ARG A 9 6.47 -1.43 7.56
C ARG A 9 6.41 -1.70 6.06
N ARG A 10 7.51 -2.23 5.52
CA ARG A 10 7.50 -2.79 4.17
C ARG A 10 6.57 -3.99 4.15
N TRP A 11 5.72 -4.03 3.13
CA TRP A 11 4.94 -5.21 2.78
C TRP A 11 5.54 -5.80 1.51
N GLU A 12 6.00 -7.04 1.60
CA GLU A 12 6.73 -7.73 0.53
C GLU A 12 5.96 -9.00 0.15
N PRO A 13 4.82 -8.88 -0.55
CA PRO A 13 3.95 -10.03 -0.83
C PRO A 13 4.48 -10.96 -1.93
N VAL A 14 5.59 -10.62 -2.58
CA VAL A 14 6.24 -11.39 -3.65
C VAL A 14 7.77 -11.32 -3.49
N GLU A 15 8.49 -12.39 -3.88
CA GLU A 15 9.94 -12.54 -3.62
C GLU A 15 10.85 -11.66 -4.49
N ASP A 16 10.32 -11.06 -5.56
CA ASP A 16 11.06 -10.33 -6.60
C ASP A 16 10.49 -8.92 -6.85
N LEU A 17 9.97 -8.27 -5.80
CA LEU A 17 9.50 -6.89 -5.92
C LEU A 17 10.65 -5.95 -6.33
N PRO A 18 10.50 -5.17 -7.42
CA PRO A 18 11.55 -4.28 -7.88
C PRO A 18 11.85 -3.17 -6.88
N LEU A 19 13.14 -2.78 -6.83
CA LEU A 19 13.63 -1.65 -6.03
C LEU A 19 13.31 -0.31 -6.72
N ALA A 20 12.06 -0.14 -7.14
CA ALA A 20 11.52 1.02 -7.81
C ALA A 20 10.02 1.11 -7.56
N ALA A 21 9.46 2.32 -7.57
CA ALA A 21 8.02 2.52 -7.64
C ALA A 21 7.49 2.37 -9.06
N CYS A 22 6.25 1.90 -9.19
CA CYS A 22 5.51 1.95 -10.44
C CYS A 22 5.09 3.40 -10.76
N GLN A 23 4.73 3.66 -12.02
CA GLN A 23 4.28 4.98 -12.44
C GLN A 23 2.97 5.37 -11.75
N VAL A 24 1.98 4.49 -11.80
CA VAL A 24 0.63 4.71 -11.29
C VAL A 24 -0.01 3.38 -10.91
N TRP A 25 -0.86 3.40 -9.89
CA TRP A 25 -1.73 2.28 -9.54
C TRP A 25 -3.09 2.43 -10.24
N ARG A 26 -3.54 1.40 -10.95
CA ARG A 26 -4.84 1.35 -11.63
C ARG A 26 -5.80 0.53 -10.79
N LEU A 27 -6.95 1.11 -10.46
CA LEU A 27 -7.92 0.49 -9.56
C LEU A 27 -9.12 -0.03 -10.36
N GLN A 28 -9.58 -1.21 -9.99
CA GLN A 28 -10.82 -1.79 -10.48
C GLN A 28 -11.56 -2.41 -9.30
N SER A 29 -12.81 -1.99 -9.06
CA SER A 29 -13.69 -2.62 -8.08
C SER A 29 -14.82 -3.40 -8.75
N ASP A 30 -15.29 -4.45 -8.08
CA ASP A 30 -16.45 -5.23 -8.51
C ASP A 30 -17.74 -4.82 -7.77
N SER A 31 -18.84 -5.53 -8.04
CA SER A 31 -20.14 -5.28 -7.39
C SER A 31 -20.17 -5.60 -5.90
N TYR A 32 -19.21 -6.37 -5.39
CA TYR A 32 -19.06 -6.71 -3.98
C TYR A 32 -18.09 -5.76 -3.25
N PHE A 33 -17.61 -4.73 -3.94
CA PHE A 33 -16.60 -3.79 -3.44
C PHE A 33 -15.26 -4.45 -3.15
N GLU A 34 -14.99 -5.58 -3.78
CA GLU A 34 -13.66 -6.18 -3.82
C GLU A 34 -12.79 -5.35 -4.76
N LEU A 35 -11.50 -5.18 -4.45
CA LEU A 35 -10.63 -4.24 -5.15
C LEU A 35 -9.43 -4.96 -5.75
N ALA A 36 -9.26 -4.83 -7.06
CA ALA A 36 -8.02 -5.14 -7.75
C ALA A 36 -7.24 -3.85 -8.01
N VAL A 37 -5.94 -3.86 -7.70
CA VAL A 37 -5.02 -2.77 -8.01
C VAL A 37 -3.86 -3.31 -8.83
N GLU A 38 -3.56 -2.66 -9.94
CA GLU A 38 -2.50 -3.08 -10.88
C GLU A 38 -1.48 -1.96 -11.07
N GLY A 39 -0.20 -2.30 -11.03
CA GLY A 39 0.89 -1.35 -11.22
C GLY A 39 2.03 -1.98 -12.01
N ASP A 40 2.53 -1.25 -12.99
CA ASP A 40 3.60 -1.75 -13.86
C ASP A 40 4.97 -1.37 -13.30
N PHE A 41 5.81 -2.39 -13.10
CA PHE A 41 7.16 -2.24 -12.61
C PHE A 41 8.18 -2.63 -13.67
N PHE A 42 9.28 -1.89 -13.72
CA PHE A 42 10.43 -2.25 -14.55
C PHE A 42 11.32 -3.27 -13.83
N VAL A 43 11.44 -4.47 -14.40
CA VAL A 43 12.33 -5.54 -13.96
C VAL A 43 13.45 -5.70 -14.99
N GLY A 44 14.59 -5.05 -14.74
CA GLY A 44 15.67 -4.98 -15.71
C GLY A 44 15.28 -4.16 -16.94
N ALA A 45 15.14 -4.82 -18.09
CA ALA A 45 14.69 -4.21 -19.35
C ALA A 45 13.24 -4.56 -19.72
N SER A 46 12.56 -5.37 -18.91
CA SER A 46 11.17 -5.78 -19.14
C SER A 46 10.22 -5.11 -18.17
N GLU A 47 8.99 -4.91 -18.60
CA GLU A 47 7.88 -4.44 -17.77
C GLU A 47 7.09 -5.66 -17.28
N ARG A 48 6.71 -5.67 -16.00
CA ARG A 48 5.83 -6.68 -15.41
C ARG A 48 4.76 -5.98 -14.57
N THR A 49 3.53 -6.46 -14.67
CA THR A 49 2.40 -5.92 -13.91
C THR A 49 2.27 -6.69 -12.61
N LEU A 50 2.34 -5.97 -11.48
CA LEU A 50 1.93 -6.51 -10.20
C LEU A 50 0.44 -6.28 -10.03
N LYS A 51 -0.31 -7.36 -9.76
CA LYS A 51 -1.71 -7.29 -9.36
C LYS A 51 -1.83 -7.55 -7.87
N VAL A 52 -2.55 -6.69 -7.17
CA VAL A 52 -2.93 -6.84 -5.77
C VAL A 52 -4.44 -6.93 -5.69
N ASN A 53 -4.96 -8.03 -5.15
CA ASN A 53 -6.39 -8.18 -4.88
C ASN A 53 -6.63 -8.00 -3.38
N PHE A 54 -7.55 -7.12 -3.04
CA PHE A 54 -8.02 -6.89 -1.67
C PHE A 54 -9.43 -7.45 -1.51
N HIS A 55 -9.60 -8.23 -0.45
CA HIS A 55 -10.86 -8.87 -0.13
C HIS A 55 -11.44 -8.37 1.19
N GLY A 56 -12.77 -8.20 1.24
CA GLY A 56 -13.45 -7.62 2.39
C GLY A 56 -13.00 -6.18 2.65
N VAL A 57 -12.99 -5.36 1.60
CA VAL A 57 -12.60 -3.93 1.66
C VAL A 57 -13.61 -3.16 2.51
N LEU A 58 -13.10 -2.43 3.50
CA LEU A 58 -13.92 -1.54 4.36
C LEU A 58 -13.77 -0.08 3.96
N ALA A 59 -12.59 0.33 3.49
CA ALA A 59 -12.33 1.69 3.07
C ALA A 59 -11.25 1.74 1.99
N LEU A 60 -11.39 2.71 1.10
CA LEU A 60 -10.47 3.02 0.02
C LEU A 60 -10.31 4.54 -0.07
N SER A 61 -9.07 5.00 -0.21
CA SER A 61 -8.76 6.38 -0.52
C SER A 61 -7.62 6.45 -1.51
N ALA A 62 -7.68 7.41 -2.45
CA ALA A 62 -6.63 7.67 -3.42
C ALA A 62 -6.26 9.15 -3.37
N HIS A 63 -4.95 9.41 -3.34
CA HIS A 63 -4.40 10.74 -3.15
C HIS A 63 -3.36 11.05 -4.20
N ASP A 64 -3.38 12.26 -4.74
CA ASP A 64 -2.30 12.83 -5.57
C ASP A 64 -1.09 13.24 -4.69
N ASP A 65 -0.75 12.39 -3.72
CA ASP A 65 0.33 12.53 -2.76
C ASP A 65 1.30 11.37 -2.95
N MET A 66 2.54 11.66 -3.33
CA MET A 66 3.60 10.66 -3.48
C MET A 66 4.33 10.34 -2.16
N SER A 67 3.98 11.01 -1.06
CA SER A 67 4.66 10.87 0.23
C SER A 67 4.01 9.84 1.16
N GLY A 68 2.76 9.44 0.90
CA GLY A 68 2.04 8.43 1.67
C GLY A 68 1.71 8.87 3.10
N VAL A 69 1.48 10.17 3.31
CA VAL A 69 1.32 10.76 4.66
C VAL A 69 -0.10 11.23 4.96
N THR A 70 -1.07 10.97 4.07
CA THR A 70 -2.41 11.54 4.23
C THR A 70 -3.15 10.93 5.42
N HIS A 71 -3.18 9.60 5.55
CA HIS A 71 -3.75 8.92 6.72
C HIS A 71 -2.72 8.24 7.63
N VAL A 72 -1.44 8.58 7.45
CA VAL A 72 -0.34 8.13 8.31
C VAL A 72 0.19 9.31 9.12
N SER A 73 0.42 9.09 10.40
CA SER A 73 0.99 10.09 11.31
C SER A 73 2.33 10.63 10.80
N ALA A 74 2.49 11.96 10.84
CA ALA A 74 3.75 12.63 10.47
C ALA A 74 4.97 12.18 11.30
N SER A 75 4.76 11.53 12.45
CA SER A 75 5.82 10.95 13.28
C SER A 75 6.25 9.54 12.86
N SER A 76 5.50 8.89 11.96
CA SER A 76 5.79 7.53 11.51
C SER A 76 6.85 7.57 10.40
N SER A 77 7.98 6.91 10.65
CA SER A 77 9.04 6.80 9.64
C SER A 77 8.60 5.83 8.54
N ILE A 78 8.35 6.34 7.33
CA ILE A 78 8.01 5.50 6.17
C ILE A 78 9.29 4.86 5.60
N PRO A 79 9.36 3.53 5.45
CA PRO A 79 10.53 2.86 4.88
C PRO A 79 10.92 3.41 3.51
N LEU A 80 12.22 3.61 3.27
CA LEU A 80 12.77 3.94 1.96
C LEU A 80 13.09 2.67 1.17
N ILE A 81 13.24 2.77 -0.16
CA ILE A 81 13.79 1.70 -0.99
C ILE A 81 15.23 1.36 -0.57
N GLY A 82 16.04 2.38 -0.29
CA GLY A 82 17.35 2.24 0.33
C GLY A 82 18.46 1.75 -0.60
N SER A 83 18.18 1.48 -1.87
CA SER A 83 19.17 1.11 -2.88
C SER A 83 18.70 1.40 -4.31
N GLY A 84 19.62 1.32 -5.29
CA GLY A 84 19.30 1.58 -6.70
C GLY A 84 19.06 3.06 -7.04
N ARG A 85 18.46 3.32 -8.20
CA ARG A 85 18.22 4.69 -8.72
C ARG A 85 17.19 5.48 -7.91
N GLN A 86 16.28 4.78 -7.23
CA GLN A 86 15.24 5.38 -6.39
C GLN A 86 15.52 5.16 -4.89
N ALA A 87 16.78 5.08 -4.47
CA ALA A 87 17.16 4.77 -3.08
C ALA A 87 16.51 5.68 -2.02
N SER A 88 16.28 6.97 -2.35
CA SER A 88 15.63 7.95 -1.48
C SER A 88 14.11 8.01 -1.62
N TYR A 89 13.52 7.20 -2.49
CA TYR A 89 12.08 7.08 -2.62
C TYR A 89 11.52 6.12 -1.56
N ARG A 90 10.24 6.28 -1.20
CA ARG A 90 9.55 5.42 -0.23
C ARG A 90 9.32 4.03 -0.83
N TRP A 91 9.27 3.01 0.02
CA TRP A 91 8.95 1.66 -0.43
C TRP A 91 7.52 1.60 -0.99
N PRO A 92 7.28 0.97 -2.16
CA PRO A 92 6.02 1.12 -2.89
C PRO A 92 4.83 0.36 -2.30
N LEU A 93 5.07 -0.67 -1.47
CA LEU A 93 4.02 -1.50 -0.87
C LEU A 93 4.19 -1.53 0.64
N LEU A 94 3.29 -0.89 1.38
CA LEU A 94 3.44 -0.71 2.82
C LEU A 94 2.24 -1.29 3.57
N GLN A 95 2.46 -1.60 4.84
CA GLN A 95 1.41 -1.92 5.79
C GLN A 95 1.55 -1.05 7.03
N VAL A 96 0.43 -0.56 7.55
CA VAL A 96 0.38 0.28 8.75
C VAL A 96 -0.02 -0.54 9.96
N GLU A 97 0.83 -0.55 10.97
CA GLU A 97 0.57 -1.12 12.28
C GLU A 97 -0.04 -0.06 13.20
N ASN A 98 -1.02 -0.47 14.01
CA ASN A 98 -1.74 0.41 14.95
C ASN A 98 -2.42 1.59 14.24
N SER A 99 -2.93 1.37 13.03
CA SER A 99 -3.48 2.44 12.20
C SER A 99 -4.62 3.19 12.87
N HIS A 100 -4.48 4.51 12.99
CA HIS A 100 -5.51 5.40 13.51
C HIS A 100 -6.73 5.47 12.57
N TRP A 101 -6.51 5.40 11.25
CA TRP A 101 -7.60 5.37 10.28
C TRP A 101 -8.44 4.09 10.42
N LEU A 102 -7.79 2.92 10.52
CA LEU A 102 -8.49 1.68 10.83
C LEU A 102 -9.24 1.75 12.17
N GLN A 103 -8.63 2.36 13.19
CA GLN A 103 -9.27 2.50 14.49
C GLN A 103 -10.50 3.41 14.46
N SER A 104 -10.57 4.40 13.56
CA SER A 104 -11.70 5.33 13.46
C SER A 104 -12.90 4.79 12.69
N ILE A 105 -12.74 3.70 11.94
CA ILE A 105 -13.85 3.05 11.23
C ILE A 105 -14.81 2.39 12.23
N PRO A 106 -16.13 2.67 12.16
CA PRO A 106 -17.13 2.02 13.00
C PRO A 106 -17.40 0.58 12.53
N GLY A 107 -17.74 -0.31 13.47
CA GLY A 107 -18.12 -1.69 13.18
C GLY A 107 -17.01 -2.72 13.40
N PRO A 108 -17.26 -3.99 13.02
CA PRO A 108 -16.33 -5.10 13.23
C PRO A 108 -15.10 -4.97 12.32
N LYS A 109 -13.94 -4.74 12.92
CA LYS A 109 -12.64 -4.57 12.24
C LYS A 109 -11.59 -5.59 12.65
N ASP A 110 -11.99 -6.53 13.50
CA ASP A 110 -11.16 -7.69 13.86
C ASP A 110 -10.79 -8.38 12.54
N ASP A 111 -9.49 -8.51 12.29
CA ASP A 111 -8.83 -9.05 11.08
C ASP A 111 -8.54 -8.07 9.93
N CYS A 112 -8.92 -6.80 10.01
CA CYS A 112 -8.58 -5.84 8.96
C CYS A 112 -7.15 -5.30 9.10
N SER A 113 -6.50 -5.08 7.96
CA SER A 113 -5.20 -4.44 7.83
C SER A 113 -5.31 -3.17 6.99
N HIS A 114 -4.43 -2.20 7.28
CA HIS A 114 -4.29 -0.99 6.49
C HIS A 114 -3.04 -1.10 5.60
N PHE A 115 -3.21 -0.94 4.29
CA PHE A 115 -2.18 -1.01 3.27
C PHE A 115 -2.04 0.34 2.55
N LEU A 116 -0.81 0.71 2.20
CA LEU A 116 -0.53 1.82 1.31
C LEU A 116 0.22 1.32 0.07
N LEU A 117 -0.25 1.72 -1.10
CA LEU A 117 0.37 1.47 -2.39
C LEU A 117 0.84 2.80 -2.95
N LEU A 118 2.14 3.04 -2.91
CA LEU A 118 2.76 4.28 -3.37
C LEU A 118 3.22 4.11 -4.82
N SER A 119 2.98 5.13 -5.62
CA SER A 119 3.46 5.26 -7.00
C SER A 119 4.00 6.66 -7.22
N LEU A 120 4.62 6.89 -8.37
CA LEU A 120 5.14 8.19 -8.75
C LEU A 120 4.04 9.24 -9.02
N GLU A 121 2.76 8.87 -9.06
CA GLU A 121 1.66 9.80 -9.28
C GLU A 121 0.66 9.85 -8.12
N CYS A 122 0.42 8.72 -7.46
CA CYS A 122 -0.58 8.63 -6.40
C CYS A 122 -0.19 7.69 -5.26
N THR A 123 -0.81 7.90 -4.11
CA THR A 123 -0.92 6.90 -3.04
C THR A 123 -2.33 6.35 -3.01
N VAL A 124 -2.44 5.01 -2.99
CA VAL A 124 -3.70 4.31 -2.73
C VAL A 124 -3.65 3.71 -1.33
N GLU A 125 -4.60 4.08 -0.48
CA GLU A 125 -4.74 3.56 0.88
C GLU A 125 -5.96 2.63 0.92
N VAL A 126 -5.78 1.41 1.43
CA VAL A 126 -6.82 0.37 1.46
C VAL A 126 -6.90 -0.23 2.85
N ILE A 127 -8.11 -0.31 3.39
CA ILE A 127 -8.41 -1.13 4.56
C ILE A 127 -9.20 -2.34 4.11
N ALA A 128 -8.63 -3.53 4.31
CA ALA A 128 -9.21 -4.79 3.87
C ALA A 128 -8.88 -5.94 4.84
N ARG A 129 -9.66 -7.02 4.79
CA ARG A 129 -9.43 -8.24 5.58
C ARG A 129 -8.27 -9.06 5.04
N GLU A 130 -8.15 -9.13 3.73
CA GLU A 130 -7.13 -9.91 3.06
C GLU A 130 -6.56 -9.14 1.87
N ALA A 131 -5.28 -9.34 1.60
CA ALA A 131 -4.59 -8.79 0.45
C ALA A 131 -3.67 -9.88 -0.14
N THR A 132 -3.86 -10.21 -1.41
CA THR A 132 -3.03 -11.17 -2.15
C THR A 132 -2.37 -10.46 -3.32
N ALA A 133 -1.09 -10.74 -3.59
CA ALA A 133 -0.39 -10.16 -4.72
C ALA A 133 0.24 -11.23 -5.60
N ALA A 134 0.21 -10.99 -6.91
CA ALA A 134 0.85 -11.86 -7.89
C ALA A 134 1.29 -11.05 -9.11
N TRP A 135 2.34 -11.52 -9.77
CA TRP A 135 2.71 -11.05 -11.09
C TRP A 135 1.80 -11.69 -12.15
N ILE A 136 1.38 -10.89 -13.13
CA ILE A 136 0.56 -11.32 -14.27
C ILE A 136 1.23 -11.04 -15.61
#